data_AF-A0A554J6A1-F1
#
_entry.id   AF-A0A554J6A1-F1
#
_cell.length_a   1.000
_cell.length_b   1.000
_cell.length_c   1.000
_cell.angle_alpha   90.00
_cell.angle_beta   90.00
_cell.angle_gamma   90.00
#
_symmetry.space_group_name_H-M   'P 1'
#
loop_
_entity.id
_entity.type
_entity.pdbx_description
1 polymer ?
#
loop_
_entity_poly.entity_id
_entity_poly.type
_entity_poly.pdbx_seq_one_letter_code
_entity_poly.pdbx_strand_id
1 'polypeptide(L)'
;MKIAVAVIALGMALSLLSAIQAEGYEKDVHYTLTNHLALWAGFTPSQAAEIAKANQELDSNPAFSALPDCRRIFGNECKSVALGIVNEKLLGDAVAKWKNDPAYQRMISAQRAYHFPSQNRLKELRDSAFPEKNLKVLGHYLHALQDSFAHSLMDSTNLSALKEFDTDRLLASLAYLPDTKILGHFLYGHSLDKTHERPDLAELMARYTYRELIAFNGSPNRYSEIEAAVARFVREEDADRKTTYLKKLPKVDEPPTAQSEFSFQMKNGTVLTGSLETNPLKIKTPFGILAVATKDLASFARGELSLADGTVIKGEILNPSLSVATKFGKLSLPPSEIVSFGTGAQPPKPPQPKTTTPTRLPTH
;
A
#
# COMPACT_ATOMS: atom_id res chain seq x y z
N MET A 1 -38.52 31.14 -19.91
CA MET A 1 -38.70 30.84 -18.47
C MET A 1 -37.92 29.60 -17.99
N LYS A 2 -38.01 28.43 -18.66
CA LYS A 2 -37.29 27.21 -18.23
C LYS A 2 -35.76 27.36 -18.13
N ILE A 3 -35.14 28.09 -19.06
CA ILE A 3 -33.69 28.35 -19.05
C ILE A 3 -33.28 29.22 -17.86
N ALA A 4 -34.06 30.26 -17.53
CA ALA A 4 -33.75 31.15 -16.41
C ALA A 4 -33.84 30.45 -15.05
N VAL A 5 -34.82 29.55 -14.87
CA VAL A 5 -34.96 28.76 -13.63
C VAL A 5 -33.80 27.76 -13.46
N ALA A 6 -33.34 27.13 -14.55
CA ALA A 6 -32.18 26.25 -14.52
C ALA A 6 -30.88 26.99 -14.17
N VAL A 7 -30.68 28.19 -14.72
CA VAL A 7 -29.52 29.04 -14.42
C VAL A 7 -29.51 29.51 -12.96
N ILE A 8 -30.68 29.87 -12.40
CA ILE A 8 -30.79 30.32 -11.00
C ILE A 8 -30.59 29.16 -10.01
N ALA A 9 -31.19 27.99 -10.27
CA ALA A 9 -30.99 26.81 -9.42
C ALA A 9 -29.53 26.34 -9.42
N LEU A 10 -28.87 26.40 -10.59
CA LEU A 10 -27.45 26.10 -10.73
C LEU A 10 -26.59 27.13 -9.99
N GLY A 11 -26.88 28.44 -10.13
CA GLY A 11 -26.18 29.50 -9.40
C GLY A 11 -26.26 29.38 -7.87
N MET A 12 -27.42 28.98 -7.32
CA MET A 12 -27.57 28.72 -5.88
C MET A 12 -26.80 27.48 -5.42
N ALA A 13 -26.82 26.38 -6.18
CA ALA A 13 -26.00 25.20 -5.87
C ALA A 13 -24.49 25.54 -5.89
N LEU A 14 -24.04 26.42 -6.78
CA LEU A 14 -22.65 26.89 -6.87
C LEU A 14 -22.21 27.91 -5.80
N SER A 15 -23.16 28.53 -5.11
CA SER A 15 -22.87 29.44 -3.99
C SER A 15 -22.47 28.65 -2.74
N LEU A 16 -23.04 27.46 -2.57
CA LEU A 16 -22.78 26.54 -1.46
C LEU A 16 -21.44 25.80 -1.58
N LEU A 17 -20.82 25.78 -2.77
CA LEU A 17 -19.52 25.16 -3.04
C LEU A 17 -18.30 26.08 -2.78
N SER A 18 -18.52 27.32 -2.30
CA SER A 18 -17.48 28.38 -2.28
C SER A 18 -16.47 28.35 -1.13
N ALA A 19 -16.59 27.41 -0.18
CA ALA A 19 -15.81 27.46 1.07
C ALA A 19 -15.08 26.16 1.42
N ILE A 20 -15.11 25.17 0.54
CA ILE A 20 -14.27 23.98 0.71
C ILE A 20 -12.93 24.36 0.08
N GLN A 21 -11.95 24.75 0.91
CA GLN A 21 -10.57 24.81 0.45
C GLN A 21 -10.27 23.42 -0.11
N ALA A 22 -10.04 23.35 -1.42
CA ALA A 22 -9.49 22.17 -2.07
C ALA A 22 -8.05 22.04 -1.57
N GLU A 23 -7.90 21.52 -0.36
CA GLU A 23 -6.61 21.00 0.10
C GLU A 23 -6.38 19.73 -0.71
N GLY A 24 -5.76 19.88 -1.89
CA GLY A 24 -5.26 18.74 -2.65
C GLY A 24 -4.27 17.99 -1.78
N TYR A 25 -4.46 16.66 -1.69
CA TYR A 25 -3.84 15.70 -0.76
C TYR A 25 -3.38 16.26 0.59
N GLU A 26 -3.99 15.74 1.67
CA GLU A 26 -3.55 16.05 3.01
C GLU A 26 -2.03 15.78 3.14
N LYS A 27 -1.32 16.75 3.73
CA LYS A 27 0.11 16.67 4.07
C LYS A 27 0.46 15.41 4.88
N ASP A 28 -0.54 14.73 5.42
CA ASP A 28 -0.38 13.50 6.15
C ASP A 28 0.09 12.33 5.26
N VAL A 29 -0.33 12.22 3.98
CA VAL A 29 0.05 11.08 3.13
C VAL A 29 1.40 11.30 2.46
N HIS A 30 1.50 12.28 1.57
CA HIS A 30 2.71 12.47 0.75
C HIS A 30 3.92 12.89 1.58
N TYR A 31 3.70 13.66 2.64
CA TYR A 31 4.77 14.02 3.55
C TYR A 31 4.86 13.06 4.74
N THR A 32 3.83 12.99 5.58
CA THR A 32 3.97 12.35 6.91
C THR A 32 4.12 10.83 6.82
N LEU A 33 3.24 10.15 6.08
CA LEU A 33 3.28 8.71 5.90
C LEU A 33 4.55 8.32 5.12
N THR A 34 4.87 9.00 4.02
CA THR A 34 6.10 8.72 3.25
C THR A 34 7.36 8.90 4.11
N ASN A 35 7.47 9.99 4.89
CA ASN A 35 8.61 10.20 5.79
C ASN A 35 8.72 9.04 6.78
N HIS A 36 7.60 8.61 7.36
CA HIS A 36 7.59 7.52 8.31
C HIS A 36 7.96 6.17 7.68
N LEU A 37 7.40 5.85 6.51
CA LEU A 37 7.75 4.65 5.75
C LEU A 37 9.23 4.65 5.35
N ALA A 38 9.80 5.81 4.99
CA ALA A 38 11.21 5.93 4.64
C ALA A 38 12.11 5.71 5.87
N LEU A 39 11.79 6.29 7.02
CA LEU A 39 12.48 6.00 8.28
C LEU A 39 12.45 4.50 8.59
N TRP A 40 11.27 3.88 8.48
CA TRP A 40 11.13 2.44 8.68
C TRP A 40 11.88 1.62 7.62
N ALA A 41 12.02 2.13 6.40
CA ALA A 41 12.83 1.53 5.35
C ALA A 41 14.34 1.78 5.53
N GLY A 42 14.77 2.27 6.70
CA GLY A 42 16.18 2.42 7.07
C GLY A 42 16.87 3.65 6.48
N PHE A 43 16.11 4.61 5.95
CA PHE A 43 16.69 5.89 5.56
C PHE A 43 17.02 6.71 6.81
N THR A 44 18.10 7.50 6.75
CA THR A 44 18.37 8.47 7.81
C THR A 44 17.26 9.52 7.90
N PRO A 45 17.08 10.20 9.05
CA PRO A 45 16.05 11.24 9.17
C PRO A 45 16.13 12.34 8.11
N SER A 46 17.34 12.75 7.71
CA SER A 46 17.53 13.74 6.66
C SER A 46 17.06 13.23 5.29
N GLN A 47 17.40 11.99 4.95
CA GLN A 47 17.02 11.38 3.67
C GLN A 47 15.51 11.13 3.60
N ALA A 48 14.91 10.62 4.69
CA ALA A 48 13.47 10.43 4.78
C ALA A 48 12.70 11.74 4.60
N ALA A 49 13.17 12.82 5.25
CA ALA A 49 12.58 14.15 5.10
C ALA A 49 12.75 14.71 3.68
N GLU A 50 13.88 14.46 3.03
CA GLU A 50 14.13 14.87 1.64
C GLU A 50 13.16 14.16 0.67
N ILE A 51 13.01 12.83 0.79
CA ILE A 51 12.08 12.05 -0.03
C ILE A 51 10.65 12.54 0.18
N ALA A 52 10.22 12.69 1.43
CA ALA A 52 8.88 13.15 1.78
C ALA A 52 8.60 14.59 1.31
N LYS A 53 9.59 15.48 1.40
CA LYS A 53 9.49 16.84 0.86
C LYS A 53 9.34 16.82 -0.65
N ALA A 54 10.15 16.02 -1.35
CA ALA A 54 10.06 15.89 -2.80
C ALA A 54 8.74 15.22 -3.25
N ASN A 55 8.17 14.35 -2.44
CA ASN A 55 6.83 13.80 -2.68
C ASN A 55 5.76 14.92 -2.58
N GLN A 56 5.73 15.64 -1.46
CA GLN A 56 4.77 16.72 -1.22
C GLN A 56 4.95 17.96 -2.12
N GLU A 57 6.15 18.20 -2.66
CA GLU A 57 6.42 19.41 -3.44
C GLU A 57 5.61 19.46 -4.74
N LEU A 58 5.17 18.32 -5.27
CA LEU A 58 4.39 18.25 -6.51
C LEU A 58 2.96 18.79 -6.32
N ASP A 59 2.37 18.60 -5.13
CA ASP A 59 1.08 19.22 -4.78
C ASP A 59 1.23 20.68 -4.34
N SER A 60 2.27 20.98 -3.55
CA SER A 60 2.42 22.29 -2.91
C SER A 60 3.02 23.36 -3.83
N ASN A 61 3.65 22.96 -4.94
CA ASN A 61 4.19 23.89 -5.93
C ASN A 61 3.16 24.19 -7.03
N PRO A 62 2.72 25.45 -7.21
CA PRO A 62 1.78 25.81 -8.26
C PRO A 62 2.23 25.48 -9.70
N ALA A 63 3.53 25.25 -9.93
CA ALA A 63 4.04 24.82 -11.22
C ALA A 63 3.75 23.34 -11.54
N PHE A 64 3.50 22.53 -10.51
CA PHE A 64 3.23 21.09 -10.63
C PHE A 64 1.80 20.72 -10.23
N SER A 65 1.09 21.63 -9.55
CA SER A 65 -0.27 21.40 -9.07
C SER A 65 -1.17 20.79 -10.15
N ALA A 66 -1.87 19.73 -9.75
CA ALA A 66 -2.92 19.13 -10.53
C ALA A 66 -4.06 20.12 -10.86
N LEU A 67 -4.22 21.18 -10.08
CA LEU A 67 -5.27 22.17 -10.33
C LEU A 67 -4.68 23.39 -11.05
N PRO A 68 -5.40 23.93 -12.05
CA PRO A 68 -5.03 25.22 -12.59
C PRO A 68 -5.08 26.24 -11.46
N ASP A 69 -4.16 27.22 -11.47
CA ASP A 69 -4.42 28.50 -10.79
C ASP A 69 -5.61 29.15 -11.51
N CYS A 70 -6.78 28.71 -11.08
CA CYS A 70 -8.03 28.86 -11.78
C CYS A 70 -8.43 30.34 -11.76
N ARG A 71 -8.00 31.07 -10.72
CA ARG A 71 -8.15 32.52 -10.62
C ARG A 71 -7.23 33.26 -11.61
N ARG A 72 -6.01 32.78 -11.83
CA ARG A 72 -5.09 33.35 -12.83
C ARG A 72 -5.51 33.05 -14.26
N ILE A 73 -5.91 31.82 -14.55
CA ILE A 73 -6.22 31.36 -15.92
C ILE A 73 -7.63 31.81 -16.34
N PHE A 74 -8.59 31.84 -15.41
CA PHE A 74 -9.99 32.09 -15.72
C PHE A 74 -10.57 33.34 -15.03
N GLY A 75 -9.77 34.10 -14.27
CA GLY A 75 -10.24 35.30 -13.57
C GLY A 75 -11.40 34.98 -12.61
N ASN A 76 -12.47 35.77 -12.68
CA ASN A 76 -13.70 35.52 -11.91
C ASN A 76 -14.57 34.39 -12.49
N GLU A 77 -14.22 33.86 -13.67
CA GLU A 77 -14.97 32.81 -14.37
C GLU A 77 -14.51 31.39 -14.01
N CYS A 78 -13.62 31.23 -13.03
CA CYS A 78 -13.16 29.91 -12.57
C CYS A 78 -14.32 28.94 -12.23
N LYS A 79 -15.45 29.46 -11.71
CA LYS A 79 -16.65 28.68 -11.42
C LYS A 79 -17.40 28.19 -12.67
N SER A 80 -17.38 28.95 -13.77
CA SER A 80 -18.05 28.58 -15.03
C SER A 80 -17.20 27.63 -15.89
N VAL A 81 -15.88 27.67 -15.76
CA VAL A 81 -14.98 26.76 -16.49
C VAL A 81 -15.03 25.34 -15.95
N ALA A 82 -15.03 25.19 -14.62
CA ALA A 82 -15.40 23.96 -13.92
C ALA A 82 -16.62 23.23 -14.51
N LEU A 83 -17.66 23.99 -14.85
CA LEU A 83 -18.90 23.49 -15.45
C LEU A 83 -18.79 23.25 -16.97
N GLY A 84 -17.99 24.05 -17.67
CA GLY A 84 -17.89 23.97 -19.13
C GLY A 84 -17.01 22.82 -19.63
N ILE A 85 -16.11 22.28 -18.81
CA ILE A 85 -15.35 21.05 -19.15
C ILE A 85 -16.31 19.89 -19.46
N VAL A 86 -17.50 19.88 -18.86
CA VAL A 86 -18.54 18.86 -19.09
C VAL A 86 -19.15 18.93 -20.50
N ASN A 87 -18.94 20.01 -21.25
CA ASN A 87 -19.47 20.11 -22.61
C ASN A 87 -18.59 20.99 -23.51
N GLU A 88 -17.58 20.35 -24.12
CA GLU A 88 -16.63 20.98 -25.07
C GLU A 88 -17.35 21.71 -26.22
N LYS A 89 -18.54 21.24 -26.62
CA LYS A 89 -19.40 21.89 -27.62
C LYS A 89 -20.03 23.21 -27.16
N LEU A 90 -20.24 23.38 -25.86
CA LEU A 90 -20.86 24.58 -25.29
C LEU A 90 -19.84 25.72 -25.07
N LEU A 91 -18.55 25.38 -24.96
CA LEU A 91 -17.50 26.36 -24.68
C LEU A 91 -16.74 26.85 -25.93
N GLY A 92 -16.85 26.17 -27.07
CA GLY A 92 -16.33 26.64 -28.37
C GLY A 92 -14.91 27.24 -28.29
N ASP A 93 -14.79 28.51 -28.68
CA ASP A 93 -13.53 29.27 -28.77
C ASP A 93 -12.77 29.39 -27.44
N ALA A 94 -13.46 29.31 -26.30
CA ALA A 94 -12.81 29.38 -24.98
C ALA A 94 -11.88 28.18 -24.73
N VAL A 95 -12.30 26.97 -25.14
CA VAL A 95 -11.47 25.76 -25.04
C VAL A 95 -10.25 25.87 -25.95
N ALA A 96 -10.42 26.36 -27.17
CA ALA A 96 -9.31 26.58 -28.09
C ALA A 96 -8.29 27.59 -27.54
N LYS A 97 -8.77 28.66 -26.90
CA LYS A 97 -7.92 29.66 -26.24
C LYS A 97 -7.09 29.04 -25.11
N TRP A 98 -7.70 28.23 -24.25
CA TRP A 98 -6.98 27.61 -23.13
C TRP A 98 -6.01 26.52 -23.57
N LYS A 99 -6.37 25.73 -24.58
CA LYS A 99 -5.46 24.73 -25.16
C LYS A 99 -4.16 25.37 -25.67
N ASN A 100 -4.16 26.66 -26.01
CA ASN A 100 -2.95 27.37 -26.43
C ASN A 100 -2.27 28.17 -25.30
N ASP A 101 -2.87 28.24 -24.10
CA ASP A 101 -2.29 28.96 -22.97
C ASP A 101 -1.09 28.17 -22.37
N PRO A 102 0.11 28.79 -22.24
CA PRO A 102 1.28 28.09 -21.72
C PRO A 102 1.12 27.59 -20.28
N ALA A 103 0.33 28.26 -19.43
CA ALA A 103 0.06 27.80 -18.08
C ALA A 103 -0.82 26.56 -18.07
N TYR A 104 -1.85 26.53 -18.92
CA TYR A 104 -2.68 25.34 -19.09
C TYR A 104 -1.85 24.17 -19.61
N GLN A 105 -1.00 24.38 -20.62
CA GLN A 105 -0.13 23.32 -21.15
C GLN A 105 0.86 22.79 -20.11
N ARG A 106 1.42 23.66 -19.26
CA ARG A 106 2.27 23.23 -18.13
C ARG A 106 1.50 22.39 -17.12
N MET A 107 0.29 22.80 -16.75
CA MET A 107 -0.57 22.03 -15.85
C MET A 107 -0.91 20.66 -16.44
N ILE A 108 -1.33 20.56 -17.70
CA ILE A 108 -1.60 19.27 -18.35
C ILE A 108 -0.35 18.40 -18.39
N SER A 109 0.81 18.99 -18.63
CA SER A 109 2.09 18.28 -18.61
C SER A 109 2.42 17.75 -17.22
N ALA A 110 2.24 18.57 -16.17
CA ALA A 110 2.47 18.18 -14.79
C ALA A 110 1.50 17.09 -14.32
N GLN A 111 0.20 17.25 -14.62
CA GLN A 111 -0.83 16.23 -14.41
C GLN A 111 -0.41 14.89 -15.03
N ARG A 112 -0.01 14.88 -16.31
CA ARG A 112 0.41 13.64 -16.99
C ARG A 112 1.73 13.08 -16.47
N ALA A 113 2.59 13.93 -15.92
CA ALA A 113 3.88 13.51 -15.40
C ALA A 113 3.80 12.92 -13.99
N TYR A 114 2.89 13.44 -13.16
CA TYR A 114 2.89 13.20 -11.72
C TYR A 114 1.55 12.73 -11.15
N HIS A 115 0.42 13.32 -11.53
CA HIS A 115 -0.87 12.99 -10.90
C HIS A 115 -1.65 11.88 -11.63
N PHE A 116 -1.47 11.78 -12.95
CA PHE A 116 -2.12 10.78 -13.80
C PHE A 116 -1.10 10.11 -14.74
N PRO A 117 0.01 9.59 -14.18
CA PRO A 117 1.10 9.07 -14.98
C PRO A 117 0.65 7.85 -15.78
N SER A 118 1.24 7.69 -16.96
CA SER A 118 1.18 6.41 -17.68
C SER A 118 2.13 5.41 -17.04
N GLN A 119 1.99 4.12 -17.40
CA GLN A 119 2.94 3.08 -16.98
C GLN A 119 4.38 3.41 -17.38
N ASN A 120 4.57 3.84 -18.63
CA ASN A 120 5.87 4.25 -19.14
C ASN A 120 6.44 5.40 -18.31
N ARG A 121 5.60 6.38 -17.95
CA ARG A 121 6.08 7.52 -17.16
C ARG A 121 6.49 7.12 -15.75
N LEU A 122 5.73 6.26 -15.08
CA LEU A 122 6.14 5.70 -13.77
C LEU A 122 7.45 4.93 -13.88
N LYS A 123 7.60 4.12 -14.93
CA LYS A 123 8.83 3.38 -15.19
C LYS A 123 10.02 4.32 -15.42
N GLU A 124 9.86 5.38 -16.22
CA GLU A 124 10.89 6.40 -16.45
C GLU A 124 11.33 7.08 -15.14
N LEU A 125 10.38 7.49 -14.29
CA LEU A 125 10.67 8.09 -13.00
C LEU A 125 11.45 7.13 -12.10
N ARG A 126 11.01 5.87 -12.05
CA ARG A 126 11.68 4.81 -11.29
C ARG A 126 13.10 4.55 -11.80
N ASP A 127 13.27 4.38 -13.10
CA ASP A 127 14.55 4.13 -13.75
C ASP A 127 15.51 5.32 -13.63
N SER A 128 14.99 6.54 -13.49
CA SER A 128 15.79 7.73 -13.21
C SER A 128 16.22 7.81 -11.75
N ALA A 129 15.38 7.37 -10.81
CA ALA A 129 15.69 7.43 -9.38
C ALA A 129 16.72 6.38 -8.94
N PHE A 130 16.57 5.14 -9.41
CA PHE A 130 17.25 3.97 -8.80
C PHE A 130 18.76 3.86 -9.09
N PRO A 131 19.26 4.06 -10.33
CA PRO A 131 20.68 3.89 -10.65
C PRO A 131 21.57 4.91 -9.92
N GLU A 132 21.14 6.17 -9.86
CA GLU A 132 21.91 7.26 -9.25
C GLU A 132 21.59 7.48 -7.76
N LYS A 133 20.66 6.68 -7.20
CA LYS A 133 20.12 6.86 -5.85
C LYS A 133 19.67 8.31 -5.59
N ASN A 134 19.00 8.91 -6.56
CA ASN A 134 18.50 10.27 -6.46
C ASN A 134 17.23 10.34 -5.59
N LEU A 135 17.37 10.81 -4.36
CA LEU A 135 16.29 10.87 -3.36
C LEU A 135 15.14 11.79 -3.78
N LYS A 136 15.45 12.88 -4.46
CA LYS A 136 14.44 13.81 -4.97
C LYS A 136 13.58 13.15 -6.05
N VAL A 137 14.22 12.50 -7.03
CA VAL A 137 13.50 11.79 -8.11
C VAL A 137 12.74 10.59 -7.54
N LEU A 138 13.26 9.93 -6.50
CA LEU A 138 12.51 8.92 -5.75
C LEU A 138 11.23 9.49 -5.15
N GLY A 139 11.30 10.67 -4.49
CA GLY A 139 10.11 11.35 -3.98
C GLY A 139 9.07 11.65 -5.07
N HIS A 140 9.51 12.13 -6.24
CA HIS A 140 8.61 12.36 -7.39
C HIS A 140 7.99 11.07 -7.93
N TYR A 141 8.77 9.99 -7.99
CA TYR A 141 8.25 8.67 -8.36
C TYR A 141 7.20 8.17 -7.36
N LEU A 142 7.48 8.28 -6.06
CA LEU A 142 6.56 7.83 -5.01
C LEU A 142 5.26 8.63 -5.01
N HIS A 143 5.32 9.94 -5.22
CA HIS A 143 4.12 10.77 -5.42
C HIS A 143 3.27 10.22 -6.57
N ALA A 144 3.88 10.05 -7.75
CA ALA A 144 3.15 9.59 -8.93
C ALA A 144 2.57 8.17 -8.78
N LEU A 145 3.29 7.32 -8.05
CA LEU A 145 2.79 6.00 -7.67
C LEU A 145 1.59 6.09 -6.73
N GLN A 146 1.65 6.95 -5.71
CA GLN A 146 0.57 7.13 -4.73
C GLN A 146 -0.71 7.70 -5.37
N ASP A 147 -0.58 8.72 -6.21
CA ASP A 147 -1.71 9.30 -6.94
C ASP A 147 -2.39 8.28 -7.87
N SER A 148 -1.60 7.36 -8.43
CA SER A 148 -2.12 6.26 -9.23
C SER A 148 -3.04 5.33 -8.43
N PHE A 149 -2.82 5.19 -7.11
CA PHE A 149 -3.76 4.47 -6.25
C PHE A 149 -5.00 5.30 -5.99
N ALA A 150 -4.83 6.51 -5.47
CA ALA A 150 -5.96 7.38 -5.10
C ALA A 150 -6.93 7.60 -6.28
N HIS A 151 -6.42 7.80 -7.49
CA HIS A 151 -7.25 7.95 -8.69
C HIS A 151 -7.71 6.63 -9.33
N SER A 152 -7.36 5.47 -8.77
CA SER A 152 -7.85 4.19 -9.28
C SER A 152 -9.34 4.02 -9.03
N LEU A 153 -10.06 3.52 -10.04
CA LEU A 153 -11.48 3.14 -9.93
C LEU A 153 -11.66 1.74 -9.34
N MET A 154 -10.60 1.14 -8.80
CA MET A 154 -10.68 -0.22 -8.25
C MET A 154 -11.50 -0.24 -6.96
N ASP A 155 -12.56 -1.02 -6.94
CA ASP A 155 -13.29 -1.33 -5.71
C ASP A 155 -12.59 -2.45 -4.90
N SER A 156 -13.06 -2.66 -3.67
CA SER A 156 -12.58 -3.69 -2.75
C SER A 156 -12.66 -5.11 -3.34
N THR A 157 -13.65 -5.38 -4.21
CA THR A 157 -13.78 -6.68 -4.88
C THR A 157 -12.66 -6.92 -5.89
N ASN A 158 -12.26 -5.90 -6.64
CA ASN A 158 -11.14 -5.97 -7.57
C ASN A 158 -9.79 -6.02 -6.86
N LEU A 159 -9.66 -5.37 -5.70
CA LEU A 159 -8.45 -5.41 -4.86
C LEU A 159 -8.11 -6.83 -4.40
N SER A 160 -9.10 -7.60 -3.96
CA SER A 160 -8.88 -9.00 -3.55
C SER A 160 -8.43 -9.94 -4.69
N ALA A 161 -8.71 -9.55 -5.93
CA ALA A 161 -8.33 -10.29 -7.14
C ALA A 161 -6.99 -9.84 -7.73
N LEU A 162 -6.37 -8.78 -7.18
CA LEU A 162 -4.97 -8.48 -7.49
C LEU A 162 -4.14 -9.62 -6.89
N LYS A 163 -3.63 -10.50 -7.76
CA LYS A 163 -2.45 -11.29 -7.41
C LYS A 163 -1.41 -10.30 -6.91
N GLU A 164 -0.70 -10.69 -5.86
CA GLU A 164 0.36 -9.87 -5.26
C GLU A 164 1.15 -9.15 -6.37
N PHE A 165 0.99 -7.82 -6.41
CA PHE A 165 1.78 -6.91 -7.23
C PHE A 165 1.47 -6.80 -8.74
N ASP A 166 0.21 -6.83 -9.15
CA ASP A 166 -0.18 -6.47 -10.52
C ASP A 166 -0.35 -4.93 -10.69
N THR A 167 0.78 -4.20 -10.79
CA THR A 167 0.77 -2.76 -11.14
C THR A 167 0.12 -2.51 -12.49
N ASP A 168 0.15 -3.49 -13.40
CA ASP A 168 -0.39 -3.31 -14.74
C ASP A 168 -1.91 -3.19 -14.68
N ARG A 169 -2.57 -4.00 -13.85
CA ARG A 169 -4.02 -3.92 -13.64
C ARG A 169 -4.45 -2.67 -12.88
N LEU A 170 -3.66 -2.21 -11.90
CA LEU A 170 -3.88 -0.92 -11.23
C LEU A 170 -3.84 0.22 -12.25
N LEU A 171 -2.79 0.28 -13.07
CA LEU A 171 -2.59 1.34 -14.06
C LEU A 171 -3.57 1.21 -15.24
N ALA A 172 -4.00 0.00 -15.58
CA ALA A 172 -5.07 -0.23 -16.55
C ALA A 172 -6.39 0.36 -16.04
N SER A 173 -6.67 0.30 -14.73
CA SER A 173 -7.87 0.94 -14.15
C SER A 173 -7.88 2.46 -14.37
N LEU A 174 -6.70 3.09 -14.41
CA LEU A 174 -6.54 4.51 -14.72
C LEU A 174 -6.70 4.81 -16.22
N ALA A 175 -6.37 3.86 -17.09
CA ALA A 175 -6.53 4.01 -18.54
C ALA A 175 -8.00 4.01 -18.99
N TYR A 176 -8.91 3.49 -18.17
CA TYR A 176 -10.36 3.58 -18.40
C TYR A 176 -10.95 4.95 -18.06
N LEU A 177 -10.18 5.84 -17.40
CA LEU A 177 -10.61 7.21 -17.24
C LEU A 177 -10.54 7.91 -18.60
N PRO A 178 -11.64 8.47 -19.11
CA PRO A 178 -11.63 9.19 -20.38
C PRO A 178 -10.54 10.27 -20.36
N ASP A 179 -9.96 10.60 -21.53
CA ASP A 179 -8.90 11.62 -21.70
C ASP A 179 -9.27 12.99 -21.08
N THR A 180 -10.54 13.19 -20.73
CA THR A 180 -11.02 14.21 -19.80
C THR A 180 -10.62 13.94 -18.34
N LYS A 181 -9.35 13.58 -18.07
CA LYS A 181 -8.82 13.31 -16.72
C LYS A 181 -9.07 14.47 -15.73
N ILE A 182 -9.18 15.69 -16.27
CA ILE A 182 -9.57 16.91 -15.55
C ILE A 182 -11.01 16.81 -14.99
N LEU A 183 -11.95 16.24 -15.75
CA LEU A 183 -13.33 16.01 -15.28
C LEU A 183 -13.36 15.00 -14.14
N GLY A 184 -12.55 13.94 -14.22
CA GLY A 184 -12.44 12.96 -13.14
C GLY A 184 -12.00 13.62 -11.84
N HIS A 185 -10.94 14.44 -11.90
CA HIS A 185 -10.45 15.16 -10.73
C HIS A 185 -11.45 16.21 -10.21
N PHE A 186 -12.17 16.89 -11.11
CA PHE A 186 -13.18 17.87 -10.73
C PHE A 186 -14.46 17.24 -10.16
N LEU A 187 -14.90 16.10 -10.69
CA LEU A 187 -16.16 15.43 -10.31
C LEU A 187 -16.00 14.49 -9.13
N TYR A 188 -14.92 13.71 -9.06
CA TYR A 188 -14.65 12.82 -7.92
C TYR A 188 -13.95 13.56 -6.78
N GLY A 189 -13.41 14.76 -7.04
CA GLY A 189 -12.77 15.61 -6.04
C GLY A 189 -11.55 14.97 -5.38
N HIS A 190 -11.04 15.63 -4.35
CA HIS A 190 -10.02 15.11 -3.44
C HIS A 190 -10.59 14.11 -2.42
N SER A 191 -11.82 13.62 -2.61
CA SER A 191 -12.42 12.71 -1.63
C SER A 191 -11.69 11.35 -1.65
N LEU A 192 -11.19 10.94 -2.83
CA LEU A 192 -10.33 9.76 -2.97
C LEU A 192 -8.97 9.90 -2.27
N ASP A 193 -8.58 11.14 -1.93
CA ASP A 193 -7.30 11.46 -1.30
C ASP A 193 -7.38 11.31 0.23
N LYS A 194 -8.60 11.22 0.78
CA LYS A 194 -8.83 10.95 2.19
C LYS A 194 -8.70 9.45 2.44
N THR A 195 -7.61 9.08 3.08
CA THR A 195 -7.29 7.69 3.41
C THR A 195 -8.42 6.94 4.13
N HIS A 196 -9.21 7.62 4.97
CA HIS A 196 -10.29 7.01 5.73
C HIS A 196 -11.54 6.68 4.88
N GLU A 197 -11.72 7.36 3.73
CA GLU A 197 -12.83 7.07 2.81
C GLU A 197 -12.56 5.78 2.00
N ARG A 198 -11.29 5.44 1.76
CA ARG A 198 -10.84 4.22 1.05
C ARG A 198 -9.63 3.56 1.73
N PRO A 199 -9.80 3.02 2.95
CA PRO A 199 -8.67 2.57 3.77
C PRO A 199 -7.97 1.34 3.21
N ASP A 200 -8.69 0.46 2.52
CA ASP A 200 -8.13 -0.71 1.84
C ASP A 200 -7.13 -0.32 0.74
N LEU A 201 -7.49 0.66 -0.08
CA LEU A 201 -6.63 1.16 -1.14
C LEU A 201 -5.43 1.93 -0.56
N ALA A 202 -5.66 2.78 0.44
CA ALA A 202 -4.58 3.55 1.08
C ALA A 202 -3.58 2.64 1.81
N GLU A 203 -4.04 1.56 2.46
CA GLU A 203 -3.16 0.53 3.03
C GLU A 203 -2.35 -0.18 1.93
N LEU A 204 -2.95 -0.50 0.78
CA LEU A 204 -2.23 -1.10 -0.36
C LEU A 204 -1.19 -0.14 -0.95
N MET A 205 -1.56 1.12 -1.14
CA MET A 205 -0.65 2.19 -1.58
C MET A 205 0.56 2.31 -0.64
N ALA A 206 0.35 2.27 0.67
CA ALA A 206 1.42 2.31 1.66
C ALA A 206 2.35 1.10 1.57
N ARG A 207 1.81 -0.11 1.37
CA ARG A 207 2.62 -1.33 1.12
C ARG A 207 3.53 -1.18 -0.10
N TYR A 208 2.99 -0.69 -1.22
CA TYR A 208 3.77 -0.50 -2.46
C TYR A 208 4.82 0.59 -2.29
N THR A 209 4.44 1.71 -1.68
CA THR A 209 5.38 2.80 -1.35
C THR A 209 6.55 2.25 -0.54
N TYR A 210 6.27 1.49 0.52
CA TYR A 210 7.29 0.88 1.36
C TYR A 210 8.17 -0.11 0.60
N ARG A 211 7.58 -0.94 -0.26
CA ARG A 211 8.34 -1.88 -1.09
C ARG A 211 9.34 -1.16 -2.00
N GLU A 212 8.94 -0.06 -2.63
CA GLU A 212 9.86 0.72 -3.47
C GLU A 212 10.96 1.38 -2.64
N LEU A 213 10.65 1.87 -1.44
CA LEU A 213 11.63 2.38 -0.49
C LEU A 213 12.66 1.30 -0.08
N ILE A 214 12.21 0.07 0.19
CA ILE A 214 13.09 -1.07 0.49
C ILE A 214 13.93 -1.45 -0.74
N ALA A 215 13.33 -1.53 -1.93
CA ALA A 215 14.07 -1.83 -3.16
C ALA A 215 15.14 -0.77 -3.45
N PHE A 216 14.88 0.48 -3.06
CA PHE A 216 15.83 1.57 -3.19
C PHE A 216 16.93 1.53 -2.12
N ASN A 217 16.61 1.29 -0.85
CA ASN A 217 17.58 1.40 0.25
C ASN A 217 18.28 0.07 0.63
N GLY A 218 17.67 -1.06 0.30
CA GLY A 218 18.16 -2.40 0.68
C GLY A 218 17.95 -2.77 2.15
N SER A 219 16.99 -2.14 2.84
CA SER A 219 16.75 -2.39 4.27
C SER A 219 16.14 -3.77 4.54
N PRO A 220 16.47 -4.41 5.69
CA PRO A 220 15.89 -5.68 6.12
C PRO A 220 14.54 -5.54 6.85
N ASN A 221 14.12 -4.31 7.14
CA ASN A 221 12.88 -4.01 7.86
C ASN A 221 11.66 -4.40 7.02
N ARG A 222 10.56 -4.76 7.68
CA ARG A 222 9.37 -5.25 6.99
C ARG A 222 8.16 -4.40 7.21
N TYR A 223 7.29 -4.39 6.21
CA TYR A 223 6.01 -3.70 6.32
C TYR A 223 5.11 -4.30 7.40
N SER A 224 5.11 -5.63 7.56
CA SER A 224 4.30 -6.34 8.56
C SER A 224 4.54 -5.86 10.00
N GLU A 225 5.75 -5.34 10.28
CA GLU A 225 6.12 -4.81 11.60
C GLU A 225 5.47 -3.45 11.91
N ILE A 226 5.05 -2.70 10.88
CA ILE A 226 4.39 -1.39 10.99
C ILE A 226 2.96 -1.38 10.48
N GLU A 227 2.50 -2.48 9.90
CA GLU A 227 1.20 -2.60 9.23
C GLU A 227 0.04 -2.16 10.12
N ALA A 228 0.01 -2.60 11.38
CA ALA A 228 -1.04 -2.23 12.31
C ALA A 228 -1.07 -0.71 12.62
N ALA A 229 0.09 -0.04 12.65
CA ALA A 229 0.16 1.39 12.85
C ALA A 229 -0.25 2.16 11.59
N VAL A 230 0.14 1.68 10.41
CA VAL A 230 -0.29 2.27 9.13
C VAL A 230 -1.80 2.11 8.94
N ALA A 231 -2.37 0.94 9.24
CA ALA A 231 -3.82 0.73 9.16
C ALA A 231 -4.60 1.69 10.07
N ARG A 232 -4.08 1.98 11.28
CA ARG A 232 -4.66 2.99 12.18
C ARG A 232 -4.53 4.40 11.63
N PHE A 233 -3.35 4.75 11.09
CA PHE A 233 -3.14 6.04 10.43
C PHE A 233 -4.14 6.25 9.29
N VAL A 234 -4.28 5.26 8.41
CA VAL A 234 -5.12 5.34 7.22
C VAL A 234 -6.60 5.53 7.57
N ARG A 235 -7.09 4.87 8.63
CA ARG A 235 -8.51 4.89 9.03
C ARG A 235 -8.90 6.08 9.92
N GLU A 236 -7.92 6.85 10.39
CA GLU A 236 -8.17 8.00 11.25
C GLU A 236 -8.60 9.22 10.40
N GLU A 237 -9.61 9.96 10.86
CA GLU A 237 -10.07 11.18 10.18
C GLU A 237 -9.31 12.41 10.68
N ASP A 238 -8.95 12.41 11.96
CA ASP A 238 -8.29 13.54 12.62
C ASP A 238 -6.78 13.56 12.31
N ALA A 239 -6.33 14.62 11.63
CA ALA A 239 -4.94 14.78 11.20
C ALA A 239 -3.93 14.77 12.37
N ASP A 240 -4.29 15.28 13.55
CA ASP A 240 -3.40 15.30 14.72
C ASP A 240 -3.22 13.88 15.28
N ARG A 241 -4.33 13.12 15.35
CA ARG A 241 -4.33 11.72 15.79
C ARG A 241 -3.56 10.82 14.84
N LYS A 242 -3.66 11.03 13.53
CA LYS A 242 -2.87 10.30 12.52
C LYS A 242 -1.39 10.26 12.88
N THR A 243 -0.79 11.41 13.19
CA THR A 243 0.65 11.49 13.52
C THR A 243 1.01 10.75 14.82
N THR A 244 0.07 10.60 15.74
CA THR A 244 0.28 9.93 17.03
C THR A 244 0.48 8.42 16.88
N TYR A 245 -0.20 7.77 15.93
CA TYR A 245 -0.03 6.33 15.71
C TYR A 245 1.36 6.00 15.17
N LEU A 246 1.87 6.82 14.25
CA LEU A 246 3.19 6.63 13.64
C LEU A 246 4.35 6.88 14.64
N LYS A 247 4.18 7.82 15.58
CA LYS A 247 5.20 8.11 16.61
C LYS A 247 5.38 7.00 17.65
N LYS A 248 4.40 6.09 17.79
CA LYS A 248 4.42 5.00 18.79
C LYS A 248 5.14 3.75 18.33
N LEU A 249 5.64 3.71 17.10
CA LEU A 249 6.36 2.57 16.59
C LEU A 249 7.73 2.40 17.25
N PRO A 250 8.24 1.15 17.39
CA PRO A 250 9.56 0.89 17.94
C PRO A 250 10.62 1.68 17.18
N LYS A 251 11.69 2.10 17.87
CA LYS A 251 12.83 2.72 17.17
C LYS A 251 13.61 1.62 16.45
N VAL A 252 14.00 1.89 15.21
CA VAL A 252 14.73 0.96 14.31
C VAL A 252 16.08 0.51 14.87
N ASP A 253 16.61 1.21 15.89
CA ASP A 253 17.90 0.91 16.51
C ASP A 253 17.86 -0.22 17.55
N GLU A 254 16.68 -0.79 17.84
CA GLU A 254 16.64 -1.99 18.68
C GLU A 254 17.10 -3.19 17.84
N PRO A 255 18.19 -3.88 18.23
CA PRO A 255 18.69 -5.03 17.50
C PRO A 255 17.54 -6.04 17.32
N PRO A 256 17.45 -6.70 16.16
CA PRO A 256 16.34 -7.57 15.83
C PRO A 256 16.06 -8.49 17.01
N THR A 257 14.85 -8.36 17.55
CA THR A 257 14.37 -9.11 18.70
C THR A 257 14.79 -10.56 18.53
N ALA A 258 15.41 -11.14 19.57
CA ALA A 258 16.01 -12.47 19.55
C ALA A 258 15.16 -13.43 18.69
N GLN A 259 15.80 -14.10 17.72
CA GLN A 259 15.12 -15.03 16.81
C GLN A 259 14.17 -15.93 17.61
N SER A 260 12.88 -15.91 17.26
CA SER A 260 11.85 -16.63 17.99
C SER A 260 12.27 -18.09 18.18
N GLU A 261 12.28 -18.55 19.43
CA GLU A 261 12.50 -19.95 19.73
C GLU A 261 11.24 -20.73 19.32
N PHE A 262 11.43 -21.74 18.48
CA PHE A 262 10.37 -22.63 18.03
C PHE A 262 10.45 -23.95 18.77
N SER A 263 9.29 -24.52 19.11
CA SER A 263 9.18 -25.93 19.51
C SER A 263 8.82 -26.77 18.29
N PHE A 264 9.62 -27.77 17.96
CA PHE A 264 9.41 -28.70 16.83
C PHE A 264 8.95 -30.05 17.37
N GLN A 265 7.76 -30.49 16.97
CA GLN A 265 7.26 -31.83 17.26
C GLN A 265 7.58 -32.76 16.09
N MET A 266 8.35 -33.81 16.34
CA MET A 266 8.77 -34.80 15.36
C MET A 266 7.81 -35.99 15.30
N LYS A 267 7.79 -36.74 14.19
CA LYS A 267 6.94 -37.94 14.01
C LYS A 267 7.20 -39.03 15.04
N ASN A 268 8.44 -39.18 15.49
CA ASN A 268 8.82 -40.13 16.54
C ASN A 268 8.42 -39.69 17.96
N GLY A 269 7.71 -38.55 18.11
CA GLY A 269 7.29 -37.99 19.39
C GLY A 269 8.32 -37.10 20.08
N THR A 270 9.54 -36.98 19.54
CA THR A 270 10.57 -36.08 20.06
C THR A 270 10.12 -34.63 19.92
N VAL A 271 10.41 -33.82 20.95
CA VAL A 271 10.23 -32.37 20.91
C VAL A 271 11.59 -31.70 20.99
N LEU A 272 11.90 -30.86 20.01
CA LEU A 272 13.13 -30.06 19.98
C LEU A 272 12.76 -28.59 20.19
N THR A 273 13.65 -27.82 20.83
CA THR A 273 13.52 -26.36 20.90
C THR A 273 14.76 -25.70 20.32
N GLY A 274 14.55 -24.61 19.57
CA GLY A 274 15.63 -23.86 18.96
C GLY A 274 15.15 -22.80 17.98
N SER A 275 16.09 -22.01 17.46
CA SER A 275 15.81 -20.96 16.48
C SER A 275 15.91 -21.52 15.07
N LEU A 276 14.91 -21.25 14.23
CA LEU A 276 14.88 -21.69 12.84
C LEU A 276 15.77 -20.75 11.99
N GLU A 277 16.92 -21.27 11.54
CA GLU A 277 17.88 -20.51 10.73
C GLU A 277 17.60 -20.57 9.22
N THR A 278 16.79 -21.54 8.76
CA THR A 278 16.44 -21.67 7.34
C THR A 278 15.63 -20.47 6.87
N ASN A 279 16.24 -19.57 6.10
CA ASN A 279 15.58 -18.38 5.57
C ASN A 279 15.91 -18.17 4.09
N PRO A 280 14.93 -18.12 3.18
CA PRO A 280 13.50 -18.28 3.42
C PRO A 280 13.05 -19.75 3.51
N LEU A 281 11.91 -19.96 4.15
CA LEU A 281 11.10 -21.17 4.06
C LEU A 281 10.31 -21.15 2.75
N LYS A 282 10.56 -22.11 1.86
CA LYS A 282 9.87 -22.25 0.58
C LYS A 282 8.64 -23.14 0.75
N ILE A 283 7.47 -22.62 0.43
CA ILE A 283 6.19 -23.33 0.51
C ILE A 283 5.61 -23.52 -0.89
N LYS A 284 5.35 -24.76 -1.28
CA LYS A 284 4.55 -25.08 -2.47
C LYS A 284 3.09 -24.93 -2.15
N THR A 285 2.44 -23.98 -2.79
CA THR A 285 0.99 -23.74 -2.73
C THR A 285 0.35 -24.16 -4.06
N PRO A 286 -1.00 -24.23 -4.15
CA PRO A 286 -1.68 -24.39 -5.44
C PRO A 286 -1.38 -23.27 -6.46
N PHE A 287 -0.90 -22.12 -5.99
CA PHE A 287 -0.64 -20.93 -6.81
C PHE A 287 0.84 -20.76 -7.20
N GLY A 288 1.72 -21.65 -6.73
CA GLY A 288 3.15 -21.58 -6.99
C GLY A 288 4.00 -21.73 -5.72
N ILE A 289 5.29 -21.39 -5.84
CA ILE A 289 6.24 -21.45 -4.73
C ILE A 289 6.28 -20.08 -4.06
N LEU A 290 5.96 -20.04 -2.77
CA LEU A 290 6.06 -18.86 -1.93
C LEU A 290 7.34 -18.94 -1.09
N ALA A 291 8.07 -17.83 -0.96
CA ALA A 291 9.21 -17.72 -0.06
C ALA A 291 8.78 -16.91 1.18
N VAL A 292 8.63 -17.59 2.31
CA VAL A 292 8.24 -17.00 3.59
C VAL A 292 9.47 -16.89 4.47
N ALA A 293 9.71 -15.74 5.07
CA ALA A 293 10.87 -15.60 5.92
C ALA A 293 10.60 -16.04 7.36
N THR A 294 11.62 -16.57 8.03
CA THR A 294 11.50 -17.26 9.32
C THR A 294 10.91 -16.42 10.44
N LYS A 295 11.22 -15.12 10.51
CA LYS A 295 10.67 -14.24 11.53
C LYS A 295 9.16 -13.98 11.37
N ASP A 296 8.59 -14.25 10.20
CA ASP A 296 7.14 -14.14 9.99
C ASP A 296 6.39 -15.41 10.39
N LEU A 297 7.09 -16.48 10.78
CA LEU A 297 6.46 -17.75 11.09
C LEU A 297 5.90 -17.73 12.52
N ALA A 298 4.60 -17.99 12.65
CA ALA A 298 4.00 -18.25 13.96
C ALA A 298 3.99 -19.75 14.25
N SER A 299 3.47 -20.55 13.32
CA SER A 299 3.42 -22.01 13.45
C SER A 299 3.26 -22.72 12.10
N PHE A 300 3.56 -24.01 12.07
CA PHE A 300 3.22 -24.92 10.99
C PHE A 300 2.61 -26.19 11.58
N ALA A 301 1.47 -26.62 11.06
CA ALA A 301 0.87 -27.90 11.43
C ALA A 301 -0.04 -28.41 10.32
N ARG A 302 0.02 -29.72 10.01
CA ARG A 302 -0.91 -30.37 9.05
C ARG A 302 -0.95 -29.69 7.66
N GLY A 303 0.18 -29.18 7.18
CA GLY A 303 0.25 -28.48 5.88
C GLY A 303 -0.29 -27.04 5.89
N GLU A 304 -0.57 -26.49 7.07
CA GLU A 304 -0.96 -25.09 7.26
C GLU A 304 0.17 -24.34 7.96
N LEU A 305 0.69 -23.30 7.31
CA LEU A 305 1.67 -22.36 7.85
C LEU A 305 0.93 -21.10 8.32
N SER A 306 0.90 -20.87 9.63
CA SER A 306 0.39 -19.62 10.21
C SER A 306 1.53 -18.62 10.34
N LEU A 307 1.29 -17.39 9.92
CA LEU A 307 2.22 -16.29 10.03
C LEU A 307 1.95 -15.45 11.29
N ALA A 308 2.92 -14.63 11.68
CA ALA A 308 2.85 -13.75 12.84
C ALA A 308 1.74 -12.69 12.72
N ASP A 309 1.32 -12.35 11.50
CA ASP A 309 0.21 -11.44 11.21
C ASP A 309 -1.18 -12.13 11.24
N GLY A 310 -1.23 -13.44 11.50
CA GLY A 310 -2.46 -14.24 11.50
C GLY A 310 -2.84 -14.86 10.16
N THR A 311 -2.10 -14.56 9.09
CA THR A 311 -2.29 -15.18 7.76
C THR A 311 -2.05 -16.68 7.84
N VAL A 312 -2.86 -17.48 7.13
CA VAL A 312 -2.69 -18.94 7.04
C VAL A 312 -2.45 -19.34 5.59
N ILE A 313 -1.33 -19.99 5.32
CA ILE A 313 -0.93 -20.49 4.00
C ILE A 313 -1.03 -22.01 3.99
N LYS A 314 -1.78 -22.56 3.04
CA LYS A 314 -1.84 -24.00 2.80
C LYS A 314 -0.76 -24.41 1.81
N GLY A 315 0.09 -25.35 2.20
CA GLY A 315 1.13 -25.84 1.31
C GLY A 315 2.12 -26.84 1.93
N GLU A 316 3.10 -27.22 1.11
CA GLU A 316 4.15 -28.16 1.45
C GLU A 316 5.50 -27.45 1.55
N ILE A 317 6.29 -27.75 2.58
CA ILE A 317 7.65 -27.21 2.73
C ILE A 317 8.57 -27.87 1.67
N LEU A 318 9.20 -27.07 0.83
CA LEU A 318 10.09 -27.53 -0.24
C LEU A 318 11.57 -27.56 0.14
N ASN A 319 11.96 -26.98 1.27
CA ASN A 319 13.34 -27.02 1.72
C ASN A 319 13.75 -28.49 1.97
N PRO A 320 14.89 -28.99 1.46
CA PRO A 320 15.29 -30.37 1.71
C PRO A 320 15.56 -30.63 3.20
N SER A 321 16.00 -29.60 3.92
CA SER A 321 16.17 -29.60 5.37
C SER A 321 15.92 -28.23 5.99
N LEU A 322 15.58 -28.23 7.28
CA LEU A 322 15.46 -27.06 8.14
C LEU A 322 16.66 -27.02 9.11
N SER A 323 17.49 -25.97 9.01
CA SER A 323 18.58 -25.70 9.95
C SER A 323 17.99 -25.09 11.23
N VAL A 324 18.16 -25.78 12.35
CA VAL A 324 17.67 -25.36 13.67
C VAL A 324 18.84 -25.23 14.62
N ALA A 325 19.07 -24.02 15.14
CA ALA A 325 20.05 -23.78 16.19
C ALA A 325 19.42 -24.13 17.56
N THR A 326 19.92 -25.19 18.18
CA THR A 326 19.50 -25.63 19.53
C THR A 326 20.58 -25.34 20.56
N LYS A 327 20.27 -25.51 21.85
CA LYS A 327 21.29 -25.45 22.92
C LYS A 327 22.42 -26.49 22.79
N PHE A 328 22.23 -27.52 21.97
CA PHE A 328 23.22 -28.57 21.70
C PHE A 328 23.97 -28.37 20.38
N GLY A 329 23.75 -27.23 19.70
CA GLY A 329 24.31 -26.91 18.40
C GLY A 329 23.27 -26.94 17.27
N LYS A 330 23.76 -26.83 16.04
CA LYS A 330 22.92 -26.80 14.84
C LYS A 330 22.49 -28.20 14.43
N LEU A 331 21.20 -28.37 14.18
CA LEU A 331 20.59 -29.59 13.67
C LEU A 331 20.02 -29.35 12.27
N SER A 332 20.07 -30.38 11.43
CA SER A 332 19.42 -30.38 10.11
C SER A 332 18.22 -31.31 10.17
N LEU A 333 17.01 -30.74 10.17
CA LEU A 333 15.76 -31.49 10.31
C LEU A 333 15.09 -31.68 8.93
N PRO A 334 14.81 -32.91 8.49
CA PRO A 334 14.03 -33.13 7.27
C PRO A 334 12.56 -32.73 7.50
N PRO A 335 11.91 -31.88 6.67
CA PRO A 335 10.52 -31.47 6.89
C PRO A 335 9.54 -32.63 6.93
N SER A 336 9.84 -33.74 6.24
CA SER A 336 9.04 -34.96 6.25
C SER A 336 8.91 -35.60 7.64
N GLU A 337 9.81 -35.29 8.58
CA GLU A 337 9.78 -35.79 9.96
C GLU A 337 9.12 -34.82 10.95
N ILE A 338 8.76 -33.61 10.50
CA ILE A 338 8.17 -32.57 11.35
C ILE A 338 6.63 -32.67 11.29
N VAL A 339 6.01 -32.89 12.45
CA VAL A 339 4.55 -32.90 12.62
C VAL A 339 4.03 -31.47 12.74
N SER A 340 4.70 -30.67 13.58
CA SER A 340 4.40 -29.25 13.77
C SER A 340 5.61 -28.48 14.28
N PHE A 341 5.60 -27.16 14.09
CA PHE A 341 6.43 -26.25 14.87
C PHE A 341 5.67 -24.97 15.21
N GLY A 342 6.08 -24.25 16.25
CA GLY A 342 5.48 -22.95 16.57
C GLY A 342 6.18 -22.20 17.69
N THR A 343 5.89 -20.90 17.78
CA THR A 343 6.31 -20.05 18.90
C THR A 343 5.34 -20.25 20.08
N GLY A 344 5.86 -20.58 21.27
CA GLY A 344 5.06 -20.74 22.48
C GLY A 344 4.93 -22.18 23.02
N ALA A 345 4.20 -22.30 24.14
CA ALA A 345 4.04 -23.54 24.89
C ALA A 345 3.39 -24.65 24.06
N GLN A 346 3.86 -25.87 24.30
CA GLN A 346 3.56 -27.13 23.60
C GLN A 346 2.18 -27.17 22.93
N PRO A 347 2.08 -27.51 21.63
CA PRO A 347 0.80 -27.61 20.94
C PRO A 347 -0.14 -28.54 21.71
N PRO A 348 -1.46 -28.25 21.74
CA PRO A 348 -2.42 -29.04 22.49
C PRO A 348 -2.27 -30.51 22.10
N LYS A 349 -2.11 -31.36 23.13
CA LYS A 349 -1.89 -32.80 22.97
C LYS A 349 -2.92 -33.33 21.96
N PRO A 350 -2.49 -34.06 20.90
CA PRO A 350 -3.43 -34.60 19.93
C PRO A 350 -4.57 -35.31 20.67
N PRO A 351 -5.84 -35.11 20.28
CA PRO A 351 -6.96 -35.77 20.94
C PRO A 351 -6.65 -37.27 20.97
N GLN A 352 -6.57 -37.84 22.19
CA GLN A 352 -6.32 -39.27 22.33
C GLN A 352 -7.37 -40.01 21.50
N PRO A 353 -6.97 -41.04 20.73
CA PRO A 353 -7.92 -41.87 20.00
C PRO A 353 -9.01 -42.26 20.98
N LYS A 354 -10.26 -41.87 20.70
CA LYS A 354 -11.40 -42.29 21.52
C LYS A 354 -11.32 -43.81 21.59
N THR A 355 -11.04 -44.34 22.78
CA THR A 355 -11.03 -45.77 23.01
C THR A 355 -12.44 -46.24 22.69
N THR A 356 -12.60 -46.89 21.54
CA THR A 356 -13.87 -47.50 21.16
C THR A 356 -14.16 -48.56 22.21
N THR A 357 -15.11 -48.28 23.09
CA THR A 357 -15.64 -49.28 24.02
C THR A 357 -16.08 -50.46 23.16
N PRO A 358 -15.56 -51.68 23.38
CA PRO A 358 -15.96 -52.83 22.59
C PRO A 358 -17.47 -53.01 22.74
N THR A 359 -18.18 -52.90 21.63
CA THR A 359 -19.61 -53.21 21.55
C THR A 359 -19.79 -54.66 21.97
N ARG A 360 -20.40 -54.88 23.14
CA ARG A 360 -20.72 -56.20 23.65
C ARG A 360 -21.77 -56.81 22.71
N LEU A 361 -21.40 -57.86 21.98
CA LEU A 361 -22.34 -58.63 21.16
C LEU A 361 -23.43 -59.22 22.06
N PRO A 362 -24.72 -59.13 21.68
CA PRO A 362 -25.79 -59.79 22.40
C PRO A 362 -25.59 -61.32 22.30
N THR A 363 -25.53 -61.97 23.45
CA THR A 363 -25.63 -63.44 23.55
C THR A 363 -27.06 -63.85 23.21
N HIS A 364 -27.20 -64.73 22.21
CA HIS A 364 -28.43 -65.43 21.88
C HIS A 364 -28.59 -66.69 22.72
#